data_AF-A0A379CCR7-F1
#
_entry.id   AF-A0A379CCR7-F1
#
_cell.length_a   1.000
_cell.length_b   1.000
_cell.length_c   1.000
_cell.angle_alpha   90.00
_cell.angle_beta   90.00
_cell.angle_gamma   90.00
#
_symmetry.space_group_name_H-M   'P 1'
#
loop_
_entity.id
_entity.type
_entity.pdbx_description
1 polymer ?
#
loop_
_entity_poly.entity_id
_entity_poly.type
_entity_poly.pdbx_seq_one_letter_code
_entity_poly.pdbx_strand_id
1 'polypeptide(L)'
;MNKPTLFYADLCPDTIPFKQELERLNVEYEGVNIFESMANFKLFLKLRDNHSAFDMPKSLGNIGIPALVLDDEKVILEREELQTIFG
;
A
#
# COMPACT_ATOMS: atom_id res chain seq x y z
N MET A 1 -4.66 7.56 -17.43
CA MET A 1 -4.94 6.66 -16.29
C MET A 1 -3.62 6.50 -15.61
N ASN A 2 -3.49 6.95 -14.36
CA ASN A 2 -2.25 6.77 -13.64
C ASN A 2 -2.25 5.35 -13.05
N LYS A 3 -1.07 4.79 -12.84
CA LYS A 3 -0.96 3.49 -12.20
C LYS A 3 -1.11 3.68 -10.70
N PRO A 4 -1.84 2.79 -10.00
CA PRO A 4 -1.83 2.76 -8.55
C PRO A 4 -0.41 2.74 -7.98
N THR A 5 -0.20 3.39 -6.84
CA THR A 5 1.11 3.36 -6.14
C THR A 5 1.07 2.37 -4.99
N LEU A 6 1.98 1.40 -4.95
CA LEU A 6 2.13 0.46 -3.84
C LEU A 6 3.28 0.89 -2.94
N PHE A 7 2.97 1.34 -1.73
CA PHE A 7 3.97 1.51 -0.67
C PHE A 7 4.21 0.18 0.04
N TYR A 8 5.47 -0.24 0.14
CA TYR A 8 5.83 -1.51 0.78
C TYR A 8 7.21 -1.47 1.42
N ALA A 9 7.56 -2.52 2.15
CA ALA A 9 8.92 -2.81 2.58
C ALA A 9 9.20 -4.30 2.39
N ASP A 10 10.39 -4.66 1.93
CA ASP A 10 10.77 -6.07 1.75
C ASP A 10 10.87 -6.84 3.07
N LEU A 11 11.07 -6.13 4.18
CA LEU A 11 11.10 -6.69 5.54
C LEU A 11 9.69 -6.98 6.09
N CYS A 12 8.63 -6.51 5.43
CA CYS A 12 7.25 -6.77 5.85
C CYS A 12 6.79 -8.12 5.30
N PRO A 13 6.35 -9.07 6.16
CA PRO A 13 5.93 -10.40 5.73
C PRO A 13 4.70 -10.38 4.81
N ASP A 14 3.87 -9.32 4.91
CA ASP A 14 2.63 -9.18 4.15
C ASP A 14 2.87 -8.64 2.73
N THR A 15 4.05 -8.08 2.44
CA THR A 15 4.38 -7.52 1.12
C THR A 15 4.32 -8.58 0.01
N ILE A 16 4.91 -9.76 0.22
CA ILE A 16 4.95 -10.83 -0.78
C ILE A 16 3.53 -11.32 -1.12
N PRO A 17 2.69 -11.75 -0.15
CA PRO A 17 1.35 -12.22 -0.46
C PRO A 17 0.48 -11.13 -1.09
N PHE A 18 0.65 -9.86 -0.71
CA PHE A 18 -0.08 -8.74 -1.33
C PHE A 18 0.31 -8.53 -2.79
N LYS A 19 1.61 -8.57 -3.13
CA LYS A 19 2.09 -8.47 -4.52
C LYS A 19 1.62 -9.63 -5.39
N GLN A 20 1.62 -10.86 -4.86
CA GLN A 20 1.10 -12.03 -5.56
C GLN A 20 -0.39 -11.90 -5.89
N GLU A 21 -1.16 -11.29 -4.98
CA GLU A 21 -2.58 -11.03 -5.21
C GLU A 21 -2.81 -10.03 -6.35
N LEU A 22 -2.03 -8.93 -6.39
CA LEU A 22 -2.07 -7.96 -7.48
C LEU A 22 -1.71 -8.59 -8.82
N GLU A 23 -0.68 -9.44 -8.84
CA GLU A 23 -0.26 -10.18 -10.04
C GLU A 23 -1.38 -11.11 -10.53
N ARG A 24 -2.00 -11.86 -9.61
CA ARG A 24 -3.14 -12.75 -9.93
C ARG A 24 -4.32 -12.00 -10.54
N LEU A 25 -4.54 -10.75 -10.10
CA LEU A 25 -5.60 -9.86 -10.56
C LEU A 25 -5.20 -9.04 -11.80
N ASN A 26 -3.99 -9.23 -12.34
CA ASN A 26 -3.43 -8.45 -13.45
C ASN A 26 -3.44 -6.92 -13.20
N VAL A 27 -3.21 -6.51 -11.95
CA VAL A 27 -3.15 -5.10 -11.57
C VAL A 27 -1.71 -4.58 -11.70
N GLU A 28 -1.48 -3.68 -12.65
CA GLU A 28 -0.21 -2.96 -12.75
C GLU A 28 -0.14 -1.84 -11.70
N TYR A 29 1.05 -1.63 -11.11
CA TYR A 29 1.28 -0.59 -10.11
C TYR A 29 2.70 -0.04 -10.17
N GLU A 30 2.91 1.14 -9.59
CA GLU A 30 4.23 1.71 -9.31
C GLU A 30 4.63 1.37 -7.87
N GLY A 31 5.75 0.66 -7.72
CA GLY A 31 6.23 0.24 -6.41
C GLY A 31 7.12 1.28 -5.74
N VAL A 32 6.83 1.60 -4.48
CA VAL A 32 7.64 2.47 -3.63
C VAL A 32 8.08 1.70 -2.38
N ASN A 33 9.35 1.29 -2.34
CA ASN A 33 9.93 0.70 -1.14
C ASN A 33 10.27 1.81 -0.12
N ILE A 34 9.61 1.82 1.03
CA ILE A 34 9.76 2.90 2.02
C ILE A 34 11.12 2.89 2.71
N PHE A 35 11.87 1.78 2.67
CA PHE A 35 13.22 1.69 3.24
C PHE A 35 14.34 1.94 2.24
N GLU A 36 14.02 2.11 0.96
CA GLU A 36 15.02 2.37 -0.08
C GLU A 36 15.60 3.79 0.03
N SER A 37 14.81 4.78 0.44
CA SER A 37 15.28 6.16 0.59
C SER A 37 14.48 7.00 1.59
N MET A 38 15.10 8.06 2.11
CA MET A 38 14.39 9.05 2.93
C MET A 38 13.29 9.79 2.16
N ALA A 39 13.40 9.91 0.84
CA ALA A 39 12.37 10.51 0.01
C ALA A 39 11.12 9.61 -0.03
N ASN A 40 11.30 8.31 -0.25
CA ASN A 40 10.21 7.32 -0.24
C ASN A 40 9.53 7.27 1.14
N PHE A 41 10.33 7.25 2.21
CA PHE A 41 9.79 7.25 3.56
C PHE A 41 8.97 8.51 3.86
N LYS A 42 9.48 9.71 3.52
CA LYS A 42 8.73 10.97 3.69
C LYS A 42 7.45 10.99 2.86
N LEU A 43 7.48 10.45 1.64
CA LEU A 43 6.31 10.33 0.78
C LEU A 43 5.23 9.47 1.44
N PHE A 44 5.62 8.32 1.98
CA PHE A 44 4.71 7.44 2.72
C PHE A 44 4.17 8.08 4.00
N LEU A 45 5.02 8.74 4.81
CA LEU A 45 4.56 9.43 6.02
C LEU A 45 3.53 10.51 5.70
N LYS A 46 3.72 11.26 4.60
CA LYS A 46 2.73 12.26 4.16
C LYS A 46 1.37 11.61 3.88
N LEU A 47 1.33 10.46 3.22
CA LEU A 47 0.09 9.71 2.99
C LEU A 47 -0.49 9.20 4.32
N ARG A 48 0.31 8.45 5.09
CA ARG A 48 -0.09 7.76 6.32
C ARG A 48 -0.67 8.70 7.37
N ASP A 49 -0.05 9.86 7.53
CA ASP A 49 -0.40 10.78 8.59
C ASP A 49 -1.64 11.64 8.24
N ASN A 50 -2.05 11.67 6.96
CA ASN A 50 -3.18 12.48 6.47
C ASN A 50 -4.39 11.67 5.96
N HIS A 51 -4.26 10.35 5.77
CA HIS A 51 -5.35 9.51 5.23
C HIS A 51 -6.00 8.62 6.32
N SER A 52 -7.32 8.58 6.37
CA SER A 52 -8.10 7.91 7.44
C SER A 52 -7.96 6.39 7.46
N ALA A 53 -7.63 5.76 6.33
CA ALA A 53 -7.35 4.31 6.26
C ALA A 53 -6.26 3.87 7.25
N PHE A 54 -5.36 4.78 7.64
CA PHE A 54 -4.27 4.47 8.56
C PHE A 54 -4.63 4.68 10.03
N ASP A 55 -5.81 5.21 10.37
CA ASP A 55 -6.18 5.48 11.76
C ASP A 55 -6.22 4.20 12.60
N MET A 56 -6.79 3.12 12.05
CA MET A 56 -6.82 1.82 12.71
C MET A 56 -5.42 1.19 12.82
N PRO A 57 -4.61 1.04 11.74
CA PRO A 57 -3.22 0.60 11.85
C PRO A 57 -2.40 1.39 12.86
N LYS A 58 -2.47 2.73 12.85
CA LYS A 58 -1.76 3.59 13.81
C LYS A 58 -2.17 3.29 15.25
N SER A 59 -3.47 3.07 15.51
CA SER A 59 -3.96 2.75 16.87
C SER A 59 -3.42 1.42 17.41
N LEU A 60 -3.08 0.49 16.51
CA LEU A 60 -2.51 -0.82 16.84
C LEU A 60 -0.98 -0.82 16.89
N GLY A 61 -0.33 0.33 16.64
CA GLY A 61 1.13 0.41 16.53
C GLY A 61 1.70 -0.13 15.21
N ASN A 62 0.84 -0.39 14.22
CA ASN A 62 1.24 -0.90 12.92
C ASN A 62 1.66 0.25 11.98
N ILE A 63 2.58 -0.05 11.06
CA ILE A 63 3.06 0.92 10.06
C ILE A 63 1.99 1.22 9.01
N GLY A 64 1.13 0.24 8.70
CA GLY A 64 0.12 0.33 7.63
C GLY A 64 0.71 0.05 6.25
N ILE A 65 1.57 -0.95 6.11
CA ILE A 65 2.07 -1.43 4.82
C ILE A 65 1.85 -2.95 4.72
N PRO A 66 1.71 -3.52 3.53
CA PRO A 66 1.64 -2.85 2.22
C PRO A 66 0.39 -1.98 2.05
N ALA A 67 0.50 -0.89 1.28
CA ALA A 67 -0.59 0.05 1.03
C ALA A 67 -0.67 0.40 -0.45
N LEU A 68 -1.77 0.02 -1.11
CA LEU A 68 -2.05 0.37 -2.50
C LEU A 68 -2.91 1.64 -2.54
N VAL A 69 -2.44 2.66 -3.24
CA VAL A 69 -3.14 3.93 -3.43
C VAL A 69 -3.66 4.00 -4.86
N LEU A 70 -4.97 4.16 -5.01
CA LEU A 70 -5.64 4.30 -6.30
C LEU A 70 -5.75 5.78 -6.71
N ASP A 71 -6.11 6.01 -7.98
CA ASP A 71 -6.25 7.36 -8.57
C ASP A 71 -7.34 8.23 -7.90
N ASP A 72 -8.30 7.63 -7.21
CA ASP A 72 -9.39 8.30 -6.46
C ASP A 72 -9.02 8.56 -4.98
N GLU A 73 -7.73 8.51 -4.65
CA GLU A 73 -7.19 8.60 -3.30
C GLU A 73 -7.60 7.45 -2.37
N LYS A 74 -8.28 6.41 -2.89
CA LYS A 74 -8.60 5.23 -2.09
C LYS A 74 -7.33 4.47 -1.73
N VAL A 75 -7.21 4.13 -0.44
CA VAL A 75 -6.10 3.32 0.09
C VAL A 75 -6.62 1.94 0.45
N ILE A 76 -5.94 0.91 -0.04
CA ILE A 76 -6.20 -0.50 0.26
C ILE A 76 -5.03 -1.05 1.06
N LEU A 77 -5.32 -1.62 2.23
CA LEU A 77 -4.30 -2.17 3.14
C LEU A 77 -4.37 -3.69 3.23
N GLU A 78 -5.56 -4.26 3.05
CA GLU A 78 -5.78 -5.70 3.18
C GLU A 78 -5.88 -6.37 1.79
N ARG A 79 -5.35 -7.59 1.67
CA ARG A 79 -5.35 -8.32 0.40
C ARG A 79 -6.76 -8.72 -0.04
N GLU A 80 -7.67 -8.95 0.91
CA GLU A 80 -9.05 -9.37 0.66
C GLU A 80 -9.85 -8.27 -0.05
N GLU A 81 -9.50 -7.01 0.20
CA GLU A 81 -10.10 -5.86 -0.47
C GLU A 81 -9.69 -5.80 -1.94
N LEU A 82 -8.50 -6.29 -2.31
CA LEU A 82 -8.05 -6.32 -3.71
C LEU A 82 -8.98 -7.18 -4.58
N GLN A 83 -9.33 -8.38 -4.12
CA GLN A 83 -10.27 -9.25 -4.83
C GLN A 83 -11.66 -8.61 -4.96
N THR A 84 -12.08 -7.82 -3.97
CA THR A 84 -13.38 -7.14 -4.01
C THR A 84 -13.41 -6.00 -5.04
N ILE A 85 -12.27 -5.37 -5.29
CA ILE A 85 -12.15 -4.17 -6.12
C ILE A 85 -11.77 -4.50 -7.57
N PHE A 86 -10.86 -5.47 -7.76
CA PHE A 86 -10.29 -5.81 -9.07
C PHE A 86 -10.68 -7.19 -9.60
N GLY A 87 -11.35 -8.00 -8.78
CA GLY A 87 -11.69 -9.39 -9.13
C GLY A 87 -13.08 -9.58 -9.70
#